data_AF-A0A958TXY3-F1
#
_entry.id   AF-A0A958TXY3-F1
#
_cell.length_a   1.000
_cell.length_b   1.000
_cell.length_c   1.000
_cell.angle_alpha   90.00
_cell.angle_beta   90.00
_cell.angle_gamma   90.00
#
_symmetry.space_group_name_H-M   'P 1'
#
loop_
_entity.id
_entity.type
_entity.pdbx_description
1 polymer ?
#
loop_
_entity_poly.entity_id
_entity_poly.type
_entity_poly.pdbx_seq_one_letter_code
_entity_poly.pdbx_strand_id
1 'polypeptide(L)' 'MKNIFIINGHQKYPFAQGKLNSSLVEMAKKHFESLGYAVKLTTMEDDYDVNEEIEKFKWADVVFLQSPINWMGAPWS' A
#
# COMPACT_ATOMS: atom_id res chain seq x y z
N MET A 1 -0.69 -18.84 -9.03
CA MET A 1 -0.53 -18.04 -7.81
C MET A 1 -0.93 -16.62 -8.18
N LYS A 2 -1.80 -15.96 -7.42
CA LYS A 2 -2.21 -14.58 -7.75
C LYS A 2 -1.24 -13.60 -7.10
N ASN A 3 -0.98 -12.49 -7.78
CA ASN A 3 -0.07 -11.44 -7.34
C ASN A 3 -0.89 -10.25 -6.85
N ILE A 4 -0.56 -9.73 -5.67
CA ILE A 4 -1.17 -8.50 -5.16
C ILE A 4 -0.11 -7.47 -4.83
N PHE A 5 -0.38 -6.25 -5.28
CA PHE A 5 0.41 -5.08 -4.93
C PHE A 5 -0.38 -4.22 -3.94
N ILE A 6 0.16 -4.07 -2.73
CA ILE A 6 -0.43 -3.25 -1.66
C ILE A 6 0.29 -1.89 -1.65
N ILE A 7 -0.48 -0.81 -1.61
CA ILE A 7 0.01 0.55 -1.49
C ILE A 7 -0.52 1.13 -0.17
N ASN A 8 0.38 1.43 0.76
CA ASN A 8 0.08 2.23 1.94
C ASN A 8 0.20 3.71 1.59
N GLY A 9 -0.89 4.33 1.15
CA GLY A 9 -0.96 5.74 0.78
C GLY A 9 -1.02 6.70 1.96
N HIS A 10 -0.75 6.26 3.19
CA HIS A 10 -0.68 7.17 4.32
C HIS A 10 0.56 8.07 4.23
N GLN A 11 0.29 9.36 4.20
CA GLN A 11 1.31 10.39 4.39
C GLN A 11 1.42 10.77 5.87
N LYS A 12 2.63 10.75 6.41
CA LYS A 12 2.88 11.08 7.81
C LYS A 12 2.72 12.58 8.10
N TYR A 13 1.89 12.89 9.09
CA TYR A 13 1.77 14.22 9.67
C TYR A 13 1.93 14.14 11.20
N PRO A 14 2.36 15.21 11.89
CA PRO A 14 2.48 15.20 13.36
C PRO A 14 1.18 14.80 14.08
N PHE A 15 0.03 15.21 13.55
CA PHE A 15 -1.30 14.90 14.07
C PHE A 15 -1.92 13.62 13.49
N ALA A 16 -1.31 13.01 12.47
CA ALA A 16 -1.78 11.79 11.82
C ALA A 16 -0.60 10.84 11.59
N GLN A 17 -0.26 10.07 12.63
CA GLN A 17 0.91 9.19 12.68
C GLN A 17 0.78 7.89 11.86
N GLY A 18 -0.39 7.60 11.26
CA GLY A 18 -0.53 6.48 10.32
C GLY A 18 -0.88 5.12 10.91
N LYS A 19 -0.91 4.98 12.24
CA LYS A 19 -1.07 3.68 12.93
C LYS A 19 -2.24 2.84 12.40
N LEU A 20 -3.39 3.45 12.11
CA LEU A 20 -4.54 2.72 11.57
C LEU A 20 -4.27 2.16 10.17
N ASN A 21 -3.78 2.98 9.24
CA ASN A 21 -3.47 2.52 7.87
C ASN A 21 -2.41 1.43 7.89
N SER A 22 -1.33 1.59 8.66
CA SER A 22 -0.29 0.56 8.80
C SER A 22 -0.86 -0.75 9.37
N SER A 23 -1.77 -0.66 10.36
CA SER A 23 -2.41 -1.87 10.93
C SER A 23 -3.32 -2.58 9.91
N LEU A 24 -4.05 -1.82 9.10
CA LEU A 24 -4.91 -2.37 8.04
C LEU A 24 -4.07 -2.99 6.91
N VAL A 25 -2.96 -2.37 6.52
CA VAL A 25 -2.01 -2.93 5.55
C VAL A 25 -1.41 -4.24 6.05
N GLU A 26 -0.99 -4.30 7.31
CA GLU A 26 -0.45 -5.53 7.90
C GLU A 26 -1.51 -6.65 7.96
N MET A 27 -2.76 -6.30 8.27
CA MET A 27 -3.88 -7.24 8.23
C MET A 27 -4.15 -7.74 6.81
N ALA A 28 -4.16 -6.83 5.82
CA ALA A 28 -4.35 -7.17 4.42
C ALA A 28 -3.24 -8.08 3.91
N LYS A 29 -1.97 -7.73 4.17
CA LYS A 29 -0.81 -8.55 3.81
C LYS A 29 -0.95 -9.98 4.34
N LYS A 30 -1.18 -10.13 5.65
CA LYS A 30 -1.38 -11.46 6.28
C LYS A 30 -2.55 -12.22 5.66
N HIS A 31 -3.65 -11.54 5.38
CA HIS A 31 -4.81 -12.15 4.74
C HIS A 31 -4.46 -12.69 3.35
N PHE A 32 -3.84 -11.89 2.48
CA PHE A 32 -3.48 -12.32 1.14
C PHE A 32 -2.40 -13.41 1.12
N GLU A 33 -1.40 -13.31 1.98
CA GLU A 33 -0.39 -14.37 2.17
C GLU A 33 -1.06 -15.68 2.61
N SER A 34 -2.04 -15.63 3.53
CA SER A 34 -2.78 -16.83 3.97
C SER A 34 -3.61 -17.49 2.86
N LEU A 35 -4.01 -16.71 1.85
CA LEU A 35 -4.70 -17.19 0.65
C LEU A 35 -3.74 -17.69 -0.45
N GLY A 36 -2.42 -17.65 -0.20
CA GLY A 36 -1.40 -18.08 -1.14
C GLY A 36 -1.08 -17.06 -2.24
N TYR A 37 -1.32 -15.77 -2.02
CA TYR A 37 -0.95 -14.71 -2.96
C TYR A 37 0.51 -14.33 -2.75
N ALA A 38 1.21 -13.99 -3.84
CA ALA A 38 2.46 -13.25 -3.73
C ALA A 38 2.14 -11.78 -3.41
N VAL A 39 2.82 -11.20 -2.42
CA VAL A 39 2.59 -9.81 -2.01
C VAL A 39 3.82 -8.96 -2.30
N LYS A 40 3.60 -7.81 -2.94
CA LYS A 40 4.53 -6.67 -2.92
C LYS A 40 3.86 -5.51 -2.20
N LEU A 41 4.65 -4.73 -1.46
CA LEU A 41 4.16 -3.60 -0.66
C LEU A 41 5.00 -2.35 -0.98
N THR A 42 4.36 -1.20 -1.03
CA THR A 42 5.02 0.11 -1.07
C THR A 42 4.34 1.07 -0.10
N THR A 43 5.14 1.92 0.54
CA THR A 43 4.72 2.90 1.54
C THR A 43 5.19 4.28 1.11
N MET A 44 4.54 5.33 1.60
CA MET A 44 4.96 6.72 1.37
C MET A 44 6.03 7.20 2.37
N GLU A 45 6.64 6.29 3.15
CA GLU A 45 7.71 6.63 4.10
C GLU A 45 9.10 6.58 3.46
N ASP A 46 9.27 5.79 2.39
CA ASP A 46 10.54 5.58 1.70
C ASP A 46 10.51 6.23 0.30
N ASP A 47 11.69 6.59 -0.22
CA ASP A 47 11.82 6.97 -1.63
C ASP A 47 11.45 5.76 -2.53
N TYR A 48 10.76 6.02 -3.63
CA TYR A 48 10.39 5.00 -4.61
C TYR A 48 10.92 5.34 -6.01
N ASP A 49 11.35 4.31 -6.75
CA ASP A 49 11.68 4.45 -8.17
C ASP A 49 10.42 4.23 -9.01
N VAL A 50 10.11 5.19 -9.88
CA VAL A 50 8.91 5.16 -10.71
C VAL A 50 8.87 3.94 -11.63
N ASN A 51 10.02 3.49 -12.15
CA ASN A 51 10.04 2.31 -13.03
C ASN A 51 9.80 1.04 -12.23
N GLU A 52 10.34 0.93 -11.02
CA GLU A 52 10.04 -0.19 -10.12
C GLU A 52 8.55 -0.26 -9.77
N GLU A 53 7.90 0.87 -9.48
CA GLU A 53 6.46 0.91 -9.24
C GLU A 53 5.66 0.47 -10.47
N ILE A 54 6.03 0.93 -11.67
CA ILE A 54 5.40 0.50 -12.93
C ILE A 54 5.50 -1.02 -13.09
N GLU A 55 6.66 -1.62 -12.79
CA GLU A 55 6.83 -3.07 -12.86
C GLU A 55 6.00 -3.81 -11.79
N LYS A 56 5.79 -3.23 -10.60
CA LYS A 56 4.85 -3.78 -9.60
C LYS A 56 3.42 -3.75 -10.10
N PHE A 57 2.98 -2.66 -10.73
CA PHE A 57 1.66 -2.55 -11.34
C PHE A 57 1.45 -3.59 -12.45
N LYS A 58 2.43 -3.78 -13.35
CA LYS A 58 2.37 -4.81 -14.41
C LYS A 58 2.35 -6.23 -13.85
N TRP A 59 3.09 -6.46 -12.76
CA TRP A 59 3.21 -7.76 -12.12
C TRP A 59 1.94 -8.19 -11.35
N ALA A 60 1.15 -7.24 -10.86
CA ALA A 60 0.02 -7.52 -9.99
C ALA A 60 -1.26 -7.88 -10.75
N ASP A 61 -2.00 -8.87 -10.24
CA ASP A 61 -3.38 -9.15 -10.68
C ASP A 61 -4.38 -8.23 -9.98
N VAL A 62 -4.04 -7.77 -8.76
CA VAL A 62 -4.86 -6.88 -7.93
C VAL A 62 -3.97 -5.81 -7.32
N VAL A 63 -4.45 -4.56 -7.31
CA VAL A 63 -3.85 -3.45 -6.58
C VAL A 63 -4.75 -3.08 -5.41
N PHE A 64 -4.21 -3.08 -4.19
CA PHE A 64 -4.91 -2.73 -2.96
C PHE A 64 -4.36 -1.41 -2.42
N LEU A 65 -5.09 -0.33 -2.63
CA LEU A 65 -4.76 0.99 -2.08
C LEU A 65 -5.41 1.16 -0.70
N GLN A 66 -4.59 1.17 0.34
CA GLN A 66 -5.00 1.56 1.68
C GLN A 66 -4.57 3.00 1.93
N SER A 67 -5.52 3.89 2.13
CA SER A 67 -5.24 5.32 2.31
C SER A 67 -6.21 5.94 3.31
N PRO A 68 -5.78 6.92 4.13
CA PRO A 68 -6.72 7.83 4.77
C PRO A 68 -7.39 8.72 3.71
N ILE A 69 -8.47 9.38 4.11
CA ILE A 69 -9.03 10.50 3.36
C ILE A 69 -8.45 11.79 3.93
N ASN A 70 -7.67 12.49 3.13
CA ASN A 70 -7.19 13.84 3.41
C ASN A 70 -7.91 14.80 2.45
N TRP A 71 -8.64 15.79 2.99
CA TRP A 71 -9.37 16.77 2.18
C TRP A 71 -10.23 16.17 1.07
N MET A 72 -11.07 15.19 1.46
CA MET A 72 -12.01 14.50 0.56
C MET A 72 -11.36 13.60 -0.51
N GLY A 73 -10.03 13.39 -0.47
CA GLY A 73 -9.32 12.55 -1.42
C GLY A 73 -8.14 11.79 -0.82
N ALA A 74 -7.30 11.24 -1.71
CA ALA A 74 -6.03 10.66 -1.32
C ALA A 74 -5.04 11.75 -0.87
N PRO A 75 -4.09 11.43 0.02
CA PRO A 75 -2.94 12.29 0.32
C PRO A 75 -2.12 12.64 -0.94
N TRP A 76 -1.29 13.68 -0.84
CA TRP A 76 -0.53 14.21 -1.97
C TRP A 76 0.87 13.60 -2.16
N SER A 77 1.35 12.84 -1.16
CA SER A 77 2.66 12.19 -1.14
C SER A 77 2.83 11.13 -2.22
#